data_AF-A0A964FID2-F1
#
_entry.id   AF-A0A964FID2-F1
#
_cell.length_a   1.000
_cell.length_b   1.000
_cell.length_c   1.000
_cell.angle_alpha   90.00
_cell.angle_beta   90.00
_cell.angle_gamma   90.00
#
_symmetry.space_group_name_H-M   'P 1'
#
loop_
_entity.id
_entity.type
_entity.pdbx_description
1 polymer ?
#
loop_
_entity_poly.entity_id
_entity_poly.type
_entity_poly.pdbx_seq_one_letter_code
_entity_poly.pdbx_strand_id
1 'polypeptide(L)'
;MSNQKDKNNLVIEPGLKIPVIDLSLAESGKYLSEPETINDSLLELLGEEHDLSSLVIVKLDKNRGKQLQFEDPAKAAKVYLNQLDKVEFGDNIKRGVIFSSGKSVYFGNKELIDNIRHQFFKTQPDHCCRYGSLLVSSCLEGAAIFDTSKDDSPIRLKVVDSQSDDPNERKEAADFFTGDCHGKISPQLAREVGAKNKRPFQFRMAWMTGWSKEKSHSTPGISFLAKGTFLPNQTLTEDRGYDIVLDRSSIKGIAKDKLNETVPCGDYQLPKLALGNRANAELQKYDNSWQFSIWFSKKAIASELVAGFLY
;
A
#
# COMPACT_ATOMS: atom_id res chain seq x y z
N MET A 1 20.06 -49.19 -15.52
CA MET A 1 20.62 -48.11 -14.68
C MET A 1 20.85 -46.94 -15.63
N SER A 2 20.16 -45.80 -15.60
CA SER A 2 19.69 -44.97 -14.49
C SER A 2 18.41 -44.24 -14.91
N ASN A 3 17.42 -44.23 -14.02
CA ASN A 3 16.18 -43.44 -14.15
C ASN A 3 16.51 -41.97 -13.87
N GLN A 4 16.42 -41.10 -14.86
CA GLN A 4 16.22 -39.66 -14.64
C GLN A 4 14.74 -39.44 -14.30
N LYS A 5 14.42 -39.49 -13.00
CA LYS A 5 13.14 -39.01 -12.48
C LYS A 5 13.10 -37.49 -12.59
N ASP A 6 12.11 -37.04 -13.35
CA ASP A 6 11.36 -35.80 -13.23
C ASP A 6 11.74 -34.93 -12.03
N LYS A 7 12.51 -33.87 -12.31
CA LYS A 7 12.45 -32.66 -11.48
C LYS A 7 11.14 -31.97 -11.82
N ASN A 8 10.11 -32.24 -11.02
CA ASN A 8 8.93 -31.40 -10.91
C ASN A 8 9.40 -29.97 -10.61
N ASN A 9 9.50 -29.14 -11.64
CA ASN A 9 9.40 -27.70 -11.48
C ASN A 9 7.97 -27.44 -11.02
N LEU A 10 7.77 -27.41 -9.69
CA LEU A 10 6.60 -26.81 -9.09
C LEU A 10 6.57 -25.35 -9.55
N VAL A 11 5.74 -25.08 -10.56
CA VAL A 11 5.34 -23.73 -10.90
C VAL A 11 4.57 -23.24 -9.67
N ILE A 12 5.23 -22.47 -8.81
CA ILE A 12 4.55 -21.74 -7.75
C ILE A 12 3.69 -20.72 -8.49
N GLU A 13 2.37 -20.93 -8.49
CA GLU A 13 1.46 -19.94 -9.04
C GLU A 13 1.65 -18.63 -8.25
N PRO A 14 1.93 -17.50 -8.93
CA PRO A 14 2.14 -16.22 -8.27
C PRO A 14 0.86 -15.75 -7.57
N GLY A 15 1.02 -14.93 -6.54
CA GLY A 15 -0.09 -14.31 -5.82
C GLY A 15 -0.42 -14.96 -4.49
N LEU A 16 -0.88 -14.13 -3.54
CA LEU A 16 -1.44 -14.58 -2.28
C LEU A 16 -2.88 -15.07 -2.51
N LYS A 17 -3.10 -16.37 -2.35
CA LYS A 17 -4.42 -17.01 -2.46
C LYS A 17 -5.14 -16.96 -1.13
N ILE A 18 -6.32 -16.35 -1.10
CA ILE A 18 -7.09 -16.14 0.13
C ILE A 18 -8.47 -16.79 -0.01
N PRO A 19 -8.87 -17.69 0.92
CA PRO A 19 -10.23 -18.24 0.95
C PRO A 19 -11.29 -17.14 1.03
N VAL A 20 -12.44 -17.37 0.38
CA VAL A 20 -13.53 -16.40 0.30
C VAL A 20 -14.82 -17.01 0.82
N ILE A 21 -15.48 -16.30 1.73
CA ILE A 21 -16.87 -16.52 2.13
C ILE A 21 -17.74 -15.45 1.47
N ASP A 22 -18.80 -15.86 0.78
CA ASP A 22 -19.77 -14.94 0.17
C ASP A 22 -21.11 -15.00 0.91
N LEU A 23 -21.48 -13.89 1.56
CA LEU A 23 -22.72 -13.73 2.32
C LEU A 23 -23.97 -13.54 1.44
N SER A 24 -23.81 -13.35 0.12
CA SER A 24 -24.96 -13.30 -0.79
C SER A 24 -25.54 -14.68 -1.11
N LEU A 25 -24.80 -15.75 -0.80
CA LEU A 25 -25.17 -17.13 -1.14
C LEU A 25 -25.91 -17.86 -0.01
N ALA A 26 -25.73 -17.44 1.25
CA ALA A 26 -26.35 -18.03 2.43
C ALA A 26 -26.32 -17.05 3.61
N GLU A 27 -27.18 -17.24 4.61
CA GLU A 27 -27.27 -16.33 5.76
C GLU A 27 -25.98 -16.25 6.60
N SER A 28 -25.27 -17.37 6.79
CA SER A 28 -23.94 -17.43 7.40
C SER A 28 -22.79 -17.32 6.38
N GLY A 29 -23.14 -17.16 5.10
CA GLY A 29 -22.22 -17.21 3.96
C GLY A 29 -21.84 -18.61 3.53
N LYS A 30 -21.26 -18.69 2.33
CA LYS A 30 -20.72 -19.95 1.79
C LYS A 30 -19.31 -19.74 1.30
N TYR A 31 -18.42 -20.68 1.60
CA TYR A 31 -17.10 -20.72 0.97
C TYR A 31 -17.22 -20.89 -0.54
N LEU A 32 -16.50 -20.06 -1.27
CA LEU A 32 -16.30 -20.25 -2.71
C LEU A 32 -15.31 -21.39 -2.94
N SER A 33 -15.50 -22.14 -4.03
CA SER A 33 -14.58 -23.23 -4.39
C SER A 33 -13.20 -22.71 -4.77
N GLU A 34 -13.15 -21.54 -5.40
CA GLU A 34 -11.92 -20.87 -5.82
C GLU A 34 -11.56 -19.74 -4.84
N PRO A 35 -10.31 -19.68 -4.35
CA PRO A 35 -9.83 -18.55 -3.56
C PRO A 35 -9.72 -17.30 -4.43
N GLU A 36 -9.71 -16.13 -3.78
CA GLU A 36 -9.33 -14.88 -4.44
C GLU A 36 -7.81 -14.75 -4.42
N THR A 37 -7.20 -14.57 -5.59
CA THR A 37 -5.76 -14.35 -5.71
C THR A 37 -5.49 -12.86 -5.75
N ILE A 38 -4.72 -12.36 -4.78
CA ILE A 38 -4.20 -10.99 -4.83
C ILE A 38 -2.74 -11.03 -5.27
N ASN A 39 -2.44 -10.29 -6.32
CA ASN A 39 -1.09 -10.16 -6.88
C ASN A 39 -0.55 -8.75 -6.63
N ASP A 40 0.78 -8.66 -6.56
CA ASP A 40 1.55 -7.43 -6.47
C ASP A 40 1.05 -6.54 -5.34
N SER A 41 0.82 -7.13 -4.17
CA SER A 41 0.27 -6.41 -3.01
C SER A 41 1.31 -6.25 -1.90
N LEU A 42 1.18 -5.21 -1.07
CA LEU A 42 2.06 -5.07 0.09
C LEU A 42 1.89 -6.23 1.06
N LEU A 43 0.68 -6.79 1.21
CA LEU A 43 0.45 -7.93 2.09
C LEU A 43 1.15 -9.20 1.59
N GLU A 44 1.15 -9.43 0.29
CA GLU A 44 1.89 -10.52 -0.34
C GLU A 44 3.40 -10.38 -0.12
N LEU A 45 3.94 -9.16 -0.23
CA LEU A 45 5.36 -8.90 -0.03
C LEU A 45 5.79 -9.03 1.45
N LEU A 46 4.95 -8.55 2.37
CA LEU A 46 5.33 -8.34 3.77
C LEU A 46 4.87 -9.45 4.71
N GLY A 47 3.88 -10.24 4.31
CA GLY A 47 3.28 -11.24 5.17
C GLY A 47 4.05 -12.55 5.15
N GLU A 48 4.21 -13.13 6.33
CA GLU A 48 4.76 -14.47 6.50
C GLU A 48 3.66 -15.52 6.26
N GLU A 49 3.99 -16.62 5.58
CA GLU A 49 3.01 -17.66 5.19
C GLU A 49 2.23 -18.19 6.40
N HIS A 50 2.92 -18.44 7.52
CA HIS A 50 2.30 -18.87 8.78
C HIS A 50 1.23 -17.88 9.26
N ASP A 51 1.53 -16.59 9.28
CA ASP A 51 0.63 -15.57 9.80
C ASP A 51 -0.60 -15.40 8.90
N LEU A 52 -0.38 -15.46 7.59
CA LEU A 52 -1.41 -15.31 6.56
C LEU A 52 -2.33 -16.54 6.45
N SER A 53 -1.95 -17.69 7.00
CA SER A 53 -2.76 -18.93 6.95
C SER A 53 -4.16 -18.77 7.55
N SER A 54 -4.35 -17.82 8.48
CA SER A 54 -5.65 -17.54 9.09
C SER A 54 -6.49 -16.52 8.31
N LEU A 55 -5.96 -15.92 7.25
CA LEU A 55 -6.61 -14.85 6.50
C LEU A 55 -7.81 -15.39 5.69
N VAL A 56 -8.96 -14.73 5.80
CA VAL A 56 -10.17 -15.04 5.03
C VAL A 56 -10.80 -13.75 4.54
N ILE A 57 -11.28 -13.75 3.29
CA ILE A 57 -12.09 -12.67 2.72
C ILE A 57 -13.57 -12.98 2.95
N VAL A 58 -14.30 -12.00 3.46
CA VAL A 58 -15.77 -12.04 3.53
C VAL A 58 -16.35 -11.00 2.57
N LYS A 59 -17.10 -11.46 1.57
CA LYS A 59 -17.87 -10.62 0.64
C LYS A 59 -19.26 -10.40 1.21
N LEU A 60 -19.64 -9.14 1.38
CA LEU A 60 -20.93 -8.74 1.93
C LEU A 60 -22.02 -8.78 0.86
N ASP A 61 -23.26 -9.09 1.25
CA ASP A 61 -24.42 -8.91 0.38
C ASP A 61 -24.73 -7.41 0.25
N LYS A 62 -24.31 -6.84 -0.88
CA LYS A 62 -24.44 -5.41 -1.19
C LYS A 62 -25.89 -4.99 -1.36
N ASN A 63 -26.80 -5.88 -1.76
CA ASN A 63 -28.20 -5.51 -1.99
C ASN A 63 -28.93 -5.26 -0.67
N ARG A 64 -28.54 -5.99 0.39
CA ARG A 64 -29.13 -5.90 1.72
C ARG A 64 -28.92 -4.55 2.41
N GLY A 65 -27.75 -3.93 2.20
CA GLY A 65 -27.40 -2.63 2.80
C GLY A 65 -27.67 -1.42 1.90
N LYS A 66 -27.61 -1.57 0.57
CA LYS A 66 -27.75 -0.45 -0.38
C LYS A 66 -29.11 0.24 -0.29
N GLN A 67 -30.20 -0.51 -0.16
CA GLN A 67 -31.54 0.09 -0.04
C GLN A 67 -31.64 1.00 1.19
N LEU A 68 -31.02 0.58 2.31
CA LEU A 68 -31.04 1.32 3.57
C LEU A 68 -30.02 2.46 3.62
N GLN A 69 -28.95 2.42 2.81
CA GLN A 69 -27.93 3.48 2.79
C GLN A 69 -28.47 4.82 2.27
N PHE A 70 -29.48 4.78 1.40
CA PHE A 70 -30.16 5.99 0.90
C PHE A 70 -31.20 6.55 1.88
N GLU A 71 -31.60 5.76 2.89
CA GLU A 71 -32.65 6.13 3.86
C GLU A 71 -32.06 6.48 5.24
N ASP A 72 -31.19 5.63 5.80
CA ASP A 72 -30.59 5.80 7.13
C ASP A 72 -29.21 5.09 7.23
N PRO A 73 -28.11 5.86 7.26
CA PRO A 73 -26.75 5.31 7.39
C PRO A 73 -26.51 4.47 8.65
N ALA A 74 -27.13 4.81 9.79
CA ALA A 74 -26.94 4.08 11.04
C ALA A 74 -27.61 2.70 10.98
N LYS A 75 -28.80 2.64 10.40
CA LYS A 75 -29.51 1.38 10.13
C LYS A 75 -28.75 0.52 9.13
N ALA A 76 -28.21 1.11 8.07
CA ALA A 76 -27.36 0.39 7.11
C ALA A 76 -26.13 -0.20 7.80
N ALA A 77 -25.42 0.56 8.63
CA ALA A 77 -24.29 0.09 9.42
C ALA A 77 -24.65 -1.10 10.31
N LYS A 78 -25.79 -1.04 11.02
CA LYS A 78 -26.28 -2.14 11.86
C LYS A 78 -26.56 -3.41 11.04
N VAL A 79 -27.16 -3.27 9.85
CA VAL A 79 -27.39 -4.42 8.95
C VAL A 79 -26.08 -5.02 8.45
N TYR A 80 -25.06 -4.20 8.17
CA TYR A 80 -23.73 -4.69 7.82
C TYR A 80 -23.05 -5.44 8.98
N LEU A 81 -23.11 -4.92 10.21
CA LEU A 81 -22.53 -5.57 11.38
C LEU A 81 -23.23 -6.91 11.68
N ASN A 82 -24.56 -6.93 11.64
CA ASN A 82 -25.34 -8.16 11.86
C ASN A 82 -25.04 -9.26 10.83
N GLN A 83 -24.59 -8.91 9.62
CA GLN A 83 -24.15 -9.88 8.62
C GLN A 83 -22.82 -10.52 9.01
N LEU A 84 -21.88 -9.71 9.51
CA LEU A 84 -20.57 -10.18 9.93
C LEU A 84 -20.64 -11.07 11.18
N ASP A 85 -21.55 -10.78 12.10
CA ASP A 85 -21.76 -11.59 13.32
C ASP A 85 -22.26 -13.01 13.04
N LYS A 86 -22.79 -13.27 11.84
CA LYS A 86 -23.34 -14.57 11.44
C LYS A 86 -22.33 -15.43 10.66
N VAL A 87 -21.14 -14.92 10.37
CA VAL A 87 -20.15 -15.65 9.57
C VAL A 87 -19.65 -16.86 10.35
N GLU A 88 -19.83 -18.05 9.78
CA GLU A 88 -19.28 -19.29 10.30
C GLU A 88 -18.10 -19.76 9.44
N PHE A 89 -16.91 -19.89 10.06
CA PHE A 89 -15.69 -20.23 9.34
C PHE A 89 -15.46 -21.74 9.17
N GLY A 90 -16.16 -22.60 9.93
CA GLY A 90 -16.15 -24.06 9.73
C GLY A 90 -14.86 -24.81 10.06
N ASP A 91 -13.81 -24.12 10.52
CA ASP A 91 -12.48 -24.70 10.77
C ASP A 91 -11.98 -24.52 12.22
N ASN A 92 -12.88 -24.15 13.14
CA ASN A 92 -12.59 -23.88 14.56
C ASN A 92 -11.57 -22.77 14.84
N ILE A 93 -11.11 -22.03 13.83
CA ILE A 93 -10.22 -20.88 14.03
C ILE A 93 -11.09 -19.66 14.33
N LYS A 94 -10.95 -19.11 15.53
CA LYS A 94 -11.63 -17.88 15.91
C LYS A 94 -11.01 -16.70 15.17
N ARG A 95 -11.80 -16.05 14.32
CA ARG A 95 -11.39 -14.89 13.54
C ARG A 95 -12.12 -13.62 13.95
N GLY A 96 -11.46 -12.49 13.75
CA GLY A 96 -12.03 -11.16 13.86
C GLY A 96 -11.69 -10.29 12.66
N VAL A 97 -12.34 -9.14 12.54
CA VAL A 97 -12.09 -8.18 11.47
C VAL A 97 -10.71 -7.56 11.63
N ILE A 98 -9.89 -7.63 10.58
CA ILE A 98 -8.62 -6.94 10.48
C ILE A 98 -8.84 -5.56 9.84
N PHE A 99 -9.37 -5.52 8.62
CA PHE A 99 -9.64 -4.29 7.86
C PHE A 99 -10.65 -4.53 6.73
N SER A 100 -11.01 -3.46 6.00
CA SER A 100 -11.89 -3.53 4.83
C SER A 100 -11.23 -2.88 3.61
N SER A 101 -11.48 -3.43 2.42
CA SER A 101 -11.15 -2.81 1.13
C SER A 101 -12.27 -1.93 0.57
N GLY A 102 -13.38 -1.79 1.29
CA GLY A 102 -14.62 -1.17 0.82
C GLY A 102 -15.48 -2.08 -0.07
N LYS A 103 -14.88 -3.14 -0.65
CA LYS A 103 -15.61 -4.20 -1.37
C LYS A 103 -15.74 -5.48 -0.56
N SER A 104 -14.70 -5.80 0.20
CA SER A 104 -14.59 -7.02 1.00
C SER A 104 -14.03 -6.70 2.38
N VAL A 105 -14.36 -7.53 3.36
CA VAL A 105 -13.84 -7.45 4.72
C VAL A 105 -12.84 -8.58 4.92
N TYR A 106 -11.71 -8.28 5.54
CA TYR A 106 -10.63 -9.23 5.76
C TYR A 106 -10.64 -9.65 7.23
N PHE A 107 -10.65 -10.96 7.45
CA PHE A 107 -10.69 -11.60 8.74
C PHE A 107 -9.40 -12.39 8.98
N GLY A 108 -8.98 -12.47 10.25
CA GLY A 108 -7.83 -13.26 10.66
C GLY A 108 -7.94 -13.67 12.12
N ASN A 109 -7.06 -14.56 12.55
CA ASN A 109 -6.95 -14.91 13.97
C ASN A 109 -6.43 -13.70 14.78
N LYS A 110 -6.43 -13.84 16.11
CA LYS A 110 -5.96 -12.77 17.01
C LYS A 110 -4.52 -12.35 16.73
N GLU A 111 -3.64 -13.30 16.47
CA GLU A 111 -2.23 -13.05 16.20
C GLU A 111 -2.02 -12.17 14.96
N LEU A 112 -2.64 -12.53 13.83
CA LEU A 112 -2.58 -11.74 12.59
C LEU A 112 -3.15 -10.33 12.77
N ILE A 113 -4.27 -10.20 13.50
CA ILE A 113 -4.87 -8.89 13.82
C ILE A 113 -3.88 -8.04 14.62
N ASP A 114 -3.29 -8.61 15.67
CA ASP A 114 -2.36 -7.90 16.54
C ASP A 114 -1.07 -7.55 15.78
N ASN A 115 -0.53 -8.45 14.94
CA ASN A 115 0.65 -8.20 14.12
C ASN A 115 0.41 -7.01 13.18
N ILE A 116 -0.68 -7.00 12.41
CA ILE A 116 -0.98 -5.89 11.48
C ILE A 116 -1.19 -4.57 12.23
N ARG A 117 -1.91 -4.59 13.36
CA ARG A 117 -2.18 -3.38 14.15
C ARG A 117 -0.92 -2.83 14.83
N HIS A 118 -0.15 -3.68 15.49
CA HIS A 118 1.10 -3.29 16.14
C HIS A 118 2.15 -2.83 15.14
N GLN A 119 2.17 -3.44 13.95
CA GLN A 119 3.08 -3.04 12.89
C GLN A 119 2.69 -1.67 12.33
N PHE A 120 1.52 -1.51 11.72
CA PHE A 120 1.23 -0.33 10.90
C PHE A 120 0.27 0.69 11.51
N PHE A 121 -0.40 0.34 12.61
CA PHE A 121 -1.50 1.13 13.18
C PHE A 121 -1.36 1.37 14.68
N LYS A 122 -0.14 1.25 15.23
CA LYS A 122 0.11 1.24 16.68
C LYS A 122 -0.44 2.48 17.41
N THR A 123 -0.33 3.66 16.81
CA THR A 123 -0.81 4.91 17.43
C THR A 123 -2.32 5.12 17.25
N GLN A 124 -2.95 4.40 16.32
CA GLN A 124 -4.38 4.54 16.03
C GLN A 124 -4.93 3.25 15.41
N PRO A 125 -5.20 2.20 16.20
CA PRO A 125 -5.56 0.88 15.68
C PRO A 125 -6.73 0.89 14.69
N ASP A 126 -7.77 1.72 14.94
CA ASP A 126 -8.95 1.83 14.08
C ASP A 126 -8.66 2.37 12.68
N HIS A 127 -7.48 2.98 12.46
CA HIS A 127 -7.05 3.36 11.13
C HIS A 127 -6.85 2.17 10.19
N CYS A 128 -6.74 0.92 10.71
CA CYS A 128 -6.76 -0.27 9.88
C CYS A 128 -8.05 -0.35 9.04
N CYS A 129 -9.20 0.11 9.54
CA CYS A 129 -10.45 0.14 8.78
C CYS A 129 -10.44 1.16 7.63
N ARG A 130 -9.64 2.22 7.74
CA ARG A 130 -9.54 3.29 6.72
C ARG A 130 -8.42 3.04 5.71
N TYR A 131 -7.29 2.51 6.16
CA TYR A 131 -6.06 2.41 5.39
C TYR A 131 -5.53 0.97 5.26
N GLY A 132 -6.16 -0.04 5.88
CA GLY A 132 -5.77 -1.44 5.70
C GLY A 132 -5.95 -1.94 4.27
N SER A 133 -6.85 -1.33 3.49
CA SER A 133 -6.98 -1.55 2.05
C SER A 133 -5.69 -1.31 1.24
N LEU A 134 -4.72 -0.57 1.80
CA LEU A 134 -3.42 -0.36 1.17
C LEU A 134 -2.58 -1.64 1.14
N LEU A 135 -2.77 -2.55 2.10
CA LEU A 135 -2.05 -3.81 2.17
C LEU A 135 -2.44 -4.75 1.02
N VAL A 136 -3.73 -4.77 0.67
CA VAL A 136 -4.31 -5.70 -0.33
C VAL A 136 -4.59 -5.04 -1.68
N SER A 137 -4.22 -3.77 -1.82
CA SER A 137 -4.35 -3.03 -3.07
C SER A 137 -3.40 -3.62 -4.12
N SER A 138 -3.93 -4.21 -5.19
CA SER A 138 -3.11 -4.67 -6.31
C SER A 138 -2.27 -3.53 -6.89
N CYS A 139 -0.97 -3.78 -7.03
CA CYS A 139 -0.02 -2.90 -7.70
C CYS A 139 0.19 -3.41 -9.13
N LEU A 140 -0.78 -3.13 -10.01
CA LEU A 140 -0.94 -3.76 -11.33
C LEU A 140 0.31 -3.71 -12.24
N GLU A 141 1.20 -2.75 -12.01
CA GLU A 141 2.41 -2.56 -12.81
C GLU A 141 3.63 -3.26 -12.21
N GLY A 142 3.56 -3.61 -10.91
CA GLY A 142 4.60 -4.31 -10.17
C GLY A 142 4.72 -3.84 -8.73
N ALA A 143 5.20 -4.74 -7.87
CA ALA A 143 5.62 -4.44 -6.52
C ALA A 143 6.91 -5.18 -6.17
N ALA A 144 7.75 -4.56 -5.35
CA ALA A 144 9.03 -5.13 -4.96
C ALA A 144 9.41 -4.78 -3.51
N ILE A 145 10.19 -5.66 -2.89
CA ILE A 145 11.02 -5.32 -1.74
C ILE A 145 12.40 -4.94 -2.26
N PHE A 146 12.79 -3.71 -1.98
CA PHE A 146 14.14 -3.24 -2.14
C PHE A 146 14.90 -3.57 -0.85
N ASP A 147 15.91 -4.42 -0.94
CA ASP A 147 16.74 -4.83 0.20
C ASP A 147 18.21 -4.51 -0.08
N THR A 148 18.68 -3.41 0.48
CA THR A 148 20.07 -2.94 0.36
C THR A 148 20.86 -3.22 1.64
N SER A 149 20.35 -4.07 2.53
CA SER A 149 20.98 -4.39 3.82
C SER A 149 22.32 -5.12 3.73
N LYS A 150 22.69 -5.58 2.53
CA LYS A 150 23.97 -6.26 2.24
C LYS A 150 24.97 -5.39 1.48
N ASP A 151 24.52 -4.28 0.92
CA ASP A 151 25.27 -3.51 -0.09
C ASP A 151 25.71 -2.12 0.41
N ASP A 152 25.56 -1.85 1.72
CA ASP A 152 25.87 -0.57 2.40
C ASP A 152 25.35 0.70 1.67
N SER A 153 24.29 0.54 0.88
CA SER A 153 23.68 1.58 0.05
C SER A 153 22.20 1.73 0.40
N PRO A 154 21.87 2.25 1.60
CA PRO A 154 20.49 2.41 2.02
C PRO A 154 19.73 3.33 1.07
N ILE A 155 18.44 3.07 0.90
CA ILE A 155 17.55 3.97 0.16
C ILE A 155 17.45 5.28 0.93
N ARG A 156 17.82 6.39 0.28
CA ARG A 156 17.81 7.72 0.89
C ARG A 156 16.45 8.36 0.72
N LEU A 157 15.72 8.49 1.81
CA LEU A 157 14.39 9.08 1.87
C LEU A 157 14.45 10.47 2.51
N LYS A 158 13.91 11.47 1.83
CA LYS A 158 13.56 12.77 2.44
C LYS A 158 12.09 12.80 2.79
N VAL A 159 11.75 13.17 4.03
CA VAL A 159 10.38 13.53 4.43
C VAL A 159 10.26 15.03 4.57
N VAL A 160 9.25 15.62 3.94
CA VAL A 160 8.93 17.06 3.98
C VAL A 160 7.46 17.26 4.32
N ASP A 161 7.06 18.48 4.70
CA ASP A 161 5.67 18.80 5.02
C ASP A 161 5.25 20.13 4.38
N SER A 162 4.52 20.05 3.27
CA SER A 162 4.00 21.20 2.54
C SER A 162 2.93 21.98 3.31
N GLN A 163 2.36 21.42 4.38
CA GLN A 163 1.34 22.05 5.22
C GLN A 163 1.84 22.38 6.63
N SER A 164 3.14 22.27 6.89
CA SER A 164 3.72 22.58 8.19
C SER A 164 3.45 24.02 8.61
N ASP A 165 3.30 24.28 9.91
CA ASP A 165 3.27 25.64 10.44
C ASP A 165 4.67 26.29 10.43
N ASP A 166 5.74 25.50 10.36
CA ASP A 166 7.12 25.97 10.22
C ASP A 166 7.40 26.48 8.77
N PRO A 167 7.74 27.77 8.59
CA PRO A 167 8.08 28.31 7.27
C PRO A 167 9.27 27.61 6.58
N ASN A 168 10.24 27.09 7.33
CA ASN A 168 11.41 26.42 6.77
C ASN A 168 11.04 25.06 6.19
N GLU A 169 10.21 24.28 6.89
CA GLU A 169 9.72 22.99 6.38
C GLU A 169 8.86 23.18 5.12
N ARG A 170 7.98 24.20 5.11
CA ARG A 170 7.19 24.54 3.91
C ARG A 170 8.08 24.95 2.74
N LYS A 171 9.12 25.74 3.00
CA LYS A 171 10.07 26.16 1.97
C LYS A 171 10.80 24.95 1.39
N GLU A 172 11.25 24.03 2.25
CA GLU A 172 11.91 22.80 1.79
C GLU A 172 10.96 21.92 0.95
N ALA A 173 9.71 21.75 1.37
CA ALA A 173 8.68 21.06 0.59
C ALA A 173 8.48 21.71 -0.80
N ALA A 174 8.45 23.05 -0.84
CA ALA A 174 8.35 23.80 -2.10
C ALA A 174 9.57 23.60 -3.01
N ASP A 175 10.79 23.54 -2.45
CA ASP A 175 12.03 23.29 -3.20
C ASP A 175 12.02 21.92 -3.91
N PHE A 176 11.33 20.94 -3.34
CA PHE A 176 11.13 19.62 -3.95
C PHE A 176 9.85 19.51 -4.79
N PHE A 177 9.06 20.58 -4.89
CA PHE A 177 7.77 20.61 -5.58
C PHE A 177 6.83 19.48 -5.11
N THR A 178 6.72 19.29 -3.79
CA THR A 178 5.80 18.33 -3.17
C THR A 178 4.47 18.98 -2.78
N GLY A 179 3.50 18.18 -2.33
CA GLY A 179 2.16 18.62 -1.95
C GLY A 179 1.37 17.47 -1.33
N ASP A 180 0.05 17.65 -1.12
CA ASP A 180 -0.80 16.62 -0.53
C ASP A 180 -0.71 15.28 -1.28
N CYS A 181 -0.11 14.30 -0.60
CA CYS A 181 0.21 12.96 -1.08
C CYS A 181 1.04 12.94 -2.39
N HIS A 182 1.83 13.98 -2.66
CA HIS A 182 2.70 14.08 -3.83
C HIS A 182 4.18 14.04 -3.42
N GLY A 183 4.95 13.19 -4.09
CA GLY A 183 6.38 13.03 -3.85
C GLY A 183 7.19 12.88 -5.14
N LYS A 184 8.51 12.73 -4.98
CA LYS A 184 9.46 12.44 -6.06
C LYS A 184 10.14 11.11 -5.83
N ILE A 185 10.59 10.47 -6.90
CA ILE A 185 11.35 9.22 -6.85
C ILE A 185 12.46 9.22 -7.90
N SER A 186 13.56 8.53 -7.65
CA SER A 186 14.60 8.33 -8.64
C SER A 186 14.09 7.45 -9.79
N PRO A 187 14.51 7.71 -11.04
CA PRO A 187 14.08 6.90 -12.18
C PRO A 187 14.49 5.44 -12.06
N GLN A 188 15.59 5.14 -11.35
CA GLN A 188 16.03 3.77 -11.11
C GLN A 188 15.00 3.00 -10.29
N LEU A 189 14.66 3.48 -9.08
CA LEU A 189 13.66 2.80 -8.24
C LEU A 189 12.29 2.75 -8.90
N ALA A 190 11.93 3.80 -9.66
CA ALA A 190 10.66 3.83 -10.39
C ALA A 190 10.55 2.69 -11.42
N ARG A 191 11.62 2.43 -12.20
CA ARG A 191 11.63 1.37 -13.21
C ARG A 191 11.47 -0.03 -12.63
N GLU A 192 12.05 -0.28 -11.46
CA GLU A 192 11.97 -1.58 -10.77
C GLU A 192 10.52 -1.96 -10.38
N VAL A 193 9.63 -0.98 -10.24
CA VAL A 193 8.18 -1.19 -10.03
C VAL A 193 7.35 -0.88 -11.29
N GLY A 194 7.94 -0.98 -12.49
CA GLY A 194 7.23 -0.83 -13.76
C GLY A 194 6.75 0.60 -14.06
N ALA A 195 7.28 1.62 -13.38
CA ALA A 195 6.93 3.01 -13.70
C ALA A 195 7.66 3.51 -14.96
N LYS A 196 6.99 4.37 -15.71
CA LYS A 196 7.55 4.99 -16.93
C LYS A 196 8.39 6.21 -16.58
N ASN A 197 9.53 6.39 -17.27
CA ASN A 197 10.67 7.24 -16.88
C ASN A 197 10.36 8.73 -16.58
N LYS A 198 9.21 9.27 -16.98
CA LYS A 198 8.77 10.65 -16.72
C LYS A 198 7.27 10.73 -16.37
N ARG A 199 6.68 9.59 -16.00
CA ARG A 199 5.25 9.50 -15.75
C ARG A 199 4.94 9.42 -14.27
N PRO A 200 4.03 10.27 -13.76
CA PRO A 200 3.53 10.11 -12.42
C PRO A 200 2.84 8.76 -12.26
N PHE A 201 2.99 8.13 -11.10
CA PHE A 201 2.30 6.88 -10.80
C PHE A 201 1.80 6.84 -9.36
N GLN A 202 0.70 6.12 -9.15
CA GLN A 202 0.15 5.90 -7.82
C GLN A 202 0.96 4.83 -7.11
N PHE A 203 1.51 5.16 -5.95
CA PHE A 203 2.30 4.20 -5.19
C PHE A 203 1.55 3.65 -3.97
N ARG A 204 1.98 2.46 -3.55
CA ARG A 204 1.77 1.90 -2.22
C ARG A 204 3.15 1.59 -1.65
N MET A 205 3.41 2.05 -0.44
CA MET A 205 4.72 1.89 0.17
C MET A 205 4.57 1.47 1.62
N ALA A 206 5.49 0.65 2.11
CA ALA A 206 5.56 0.27 3.51
C ALA A 206 7.01 0.21 3.97
N TRP A 207 7.23 0.65 5.21
CA TRP A 207 8.48 0.49 5.91
C TRP A 207 8.25 -0.15 7.27
N MET A 208 9.17 -1.03 7.67
CA MET A 208 9.09 -1.80 8.92
C MET A 208 10.29 -1.51 9.83
N THR A 209 10.05 -1.17 11.09
CA THR A 209 11.11 -0.92 12.09
C THR A 209 12.07 -2.10 12.26
N GLY A 210 11.56 -3.34 12.13
CA GLY A 210 12.38 -4.55 12.18
C GLY A 210 13.40 -4.69 11.05
N TRP A 211 13.36 -3.84 10.02
CA TRP A 211 14.37 -3.81 8.95
C TRP A 211 15.62 -3.00 9.29
N SER A 212 15.56 -2.13 10.31
CA SER A 212 16.75 -1.45 10.81
C SER A 212 17.37 -2.22 11.96
N LYS A 213 18.71 -2.35 11.95
CA LYS A 213 19.48 -2.94 13.05
C LYS A 213 19.67 -1.97 14.22
N GLU A 214 19.62 -0.66 13.93
CA GLU A 214 19.87 0.40 14.91
C GLU A 214 18.73 1.40 14.94
N LYS A 215 18.46 1.94 16.13
CA LYS A 215 17.59 3.11 16.31
C LYS A 215 18.47 4.35 16.25
N SER A 216 18.36 5.11 15.17
CA SER A 216 19.06 6.37 14.99
C SER A 216 18.09 7.46 14.53
N HIS A 217 18.54 8.72 14.56
CA HIS A 217 17.78 9.83 13.99
C HIS A 217 17.55 9.71 12.46
N SER A 218 18.36 8.91 11.75
CA SER A 218 18.20 8.63 10.33
C SER A 218 17.27 7.45 10.03
N THR A 219 16.57 6.92 11.04
CA THR A 219 15.61 5.83 10.90
C THR A 219 14.24 6.26 11.42
N PRO A 220 13.14 5.98 10.71
CA PRO A 220 11.81 6.30 11.23
C PRO A 220 11.55 5.59 12.57
N GLY A 221 10.96 6.27 13.54
CA GLY A 221 10.73 5.73 14.88
C GLY A 221 9.61 4.68 14.96
N ILE A 222 8.84 4.51 13.88
CA ILE A 222 7.70 3.61 13.79
C ILE A 222 7.53 3.10 12.36
N SER A 223 7.02 1.87 12.21
CA SER A 223 6.64 1.32 10.91
C SER A 223 5.46 2.09 10.36
N PHE A 224 5.37 2.22 9.04
CA PHE A 224 4.31 2.99 8.43
C PHE A 224 3.92 2.49 7.05
N LEU A 225 2.69 2.82 6.66
CA LEU A 225 2.23 2.73 5.28
C LEU A 225 2.26 4.12 4.68
N ALA A 226 2.52 4.21 3.38
CA ALA A 226 2.37 5.44 2.64
C ALA A 226 1.65 5.21 1.31
N LYS A 227 0.92 6.23 0.89
CA LYS A 227 0.24 6.27 -0.41
C LYS A 227 0.28 7.66 -0.99
N GLY A 228 0.27 7.72 -2.31
CA GLY A 228 0.23 8.99 -3.01
C GLY A 228 0.58 8.80 -4.47
N THR A 229 1.15 9.86 -5.04
CA THR A 229 1.68 9.88 -6.40
C THR A 229 3.15 10.25 -6.37
N PHE A 230 3.99 9.42 -6.97
CA PHE A 230 5.38 9.77 -7.25
C PHE A 230 5.52 10.29 -8.66
N LEU A 231 6.38 11.29 -8.84
CA LEU A 231 6.92 11.69 -10.14
C LEU A 231 8.40 11.28 -10.22
N PRO A 232 8.81 10.46 -11.20
CA PRO A 232 10.21 10.20 -11.48
C PRO A 232 10.97 11.50 -11.79
N ASN A 233 12.10 11.73 -11.12
CA ASN A 233 12.94 12.90 -11.31
C ASN A 233 14.43 12.51 -11.41
N GLN A 234 15.02 12.73 -12.60
CA GLN A 234 16.41 12.38 -12.90
C GLN A 234 17.43 13.08 -11.98
N THR A 235 17.19 14.34 -11.63
CA THR A 235 18.14 15.11 -10.82
C THR A 235 18.07 14.78 -9.33
N LEU A 236 17.13 13.93 -8.90
CA LEU A 236 16.92 13.66 -7.48
C LEU A 236 18.12 12.96 -6.84
N THR A 237 18.69 11.98 -7.55
CA THR A 237 19.84 11.22 -7.04
C THR A 237 21.16 11.95 -7.34
N GLU A 238 21.32 12.47 -8.56
CA GLU A 238 22.55 13.08 -9.05
C GLU A 238 22.86 14.42 -8.35
N ASP A 239 21.86 15.32 -8.23
CA ASP A 239 22.08 16.67 -7.70
C ASP A 239 21.76 16.78 -6.21
N ARG A 240 20.81 15.97 -5.73
CA ARG A 240 20.24 16.11 -4.38
C ARG A 240 20.56 14.94 -3.44
N GLY A 241 21.06 13.83 -3.97
CA GLY A 241 21.44 12.67 -3.16
C GLY A 241 20.26 11.95 -2.50
N TYR A 242 19.06 12.00 -3.09
CA TYR A 242 17.90 11.25 -2.59
C TYR A 242 17.39 10.26 -3.61
N ASP A 243 16.77 9.20 -3.11
CA ASP A 243 16.07 8.21 -3.93
C ASP A 243 14.57 8.45 -3.89
N ILE A 244 14.05 8.93 -2.77
CA ILE A 244 12.62 9.25 -2.59
C ILE A 244 12.49 10.56 -1.80
N VAL A 245 11.54 11.40 -2.23
CA VAL A 245 11.02 12.52 -1.42
C VAL A 245 9.55 12.27 -1.18
N LEU A 246 9.16 12.22 0.09
CA LEU A 246 7.79 11.96 0.52
C LEU A 246 7.24 13.17 1.26
N ASP A 247 6.12 13.71 0.78
CA ASP A 247 5.35 14.61 1.61
C ASP A 247 4.68 13.80 2.73
N ARG A 248 4.79 14.31 3.96
CA ARG A 248 4.30 13.68 5.19
C ARG A 248 2.82 13.34 5.14
N SER A 249 2.02 14.12 4.42
CA SER A 249 0.61 13.80 4.17
C SER A 249 0.44 12.41 3.53
N SER A 250 1.43 11.86 2.84
CA SER A 250 1.40 10.52 2.25
C SER A 250 1.41 9.39 3.30
N ILE A 251 1.96 9.65 4.50
CA ILE A 251 2.11 8.66 5.57
C ILE A 251 0.74 8.41 6.22
N LYS A 252 0.36 7.12 6.31
CA LYS A 252 -0.93 6.65 6.83
C LYS A 252 -0.72 5.64 7.96
N GLY A 253 -1.75 5.46 8.75
CA GLY A 253 -1.75 4.54 9.90
C GLY A 253 -1.20 5.13 11.19
N ILE A 254 -0.57 6.31 11.13
CA ILE A 254 -0.10 7.06 12.30
C ILE A 254 -1.08 8.20 12.62
N ALA A 255 -1.29 8.47 13.91
CA ALA A 255 -2.06 9.62 14.37
C ALA A 255 -1.33 10.92 14.02
N LYS A 256 -2.04 11.93 13.53
CA LYS A 256 -1.41 13.15 12.97
C LYS A 256 -0.55 13.89 14.01
N ASP A 257 -1.05 14.01 15.23
CA ASP A 257 -0.38 14.62 16.37
C ASP A 257 0.88 13.86 16.81
N LYS A 258 1.00 12.57 16.44
CA LYS A 258 2.17 11.73 16.74
C LYS A 258 3.22 11.68 15.65
N LEU A 259 2.94 12.21 14.47
CA LEU A 259 3.90 12.15 13.37
C LEU A 259 5.18 12.95 13.67
N ASN A 260 5.12 14.08 14.39
CA ASN A 260 6.33 14.89 14.66
C ASN A 260 7.31 14.12 15.56
N GLU A 261 6.79 13.31 16.47
CA GLU A 261 7.56 12.50 17.41
C GLU A 261 8.11 11.23 16.74
N THR A 262 7.37 10.66 15.78
CA THR A 262 7.64 9.32 15.25
C THR A 262 8.29 9.30 13.88
N VAL A 263 7.93 10.24 13.00
CA VAL A 263 8.52 10.42 11.66
C VAL A 263 8.60 11.94 11.40
N PRO A 264 9.49 12.67 12.09
CA PRO A 264 9.72 14.10 11.82
C PRO A 264 10.15 14.36 10.37
N CYS A 265 9.96 15.59 9.88
CA CYS A 265 10.58 16.02 8.63
C CYS A 265 12.10 15.89 8.72
N GLY A 266 12.75 15.42 7.66
CA GLY A 266 14.19 15.15 7.68
C GLY A 266 14.63 14.04 6.74
N ASP A 267 15.87 13.61 6.95
CA ASP A 267 16.59 12.70 6.07
C ASP A 267 16.69 11.32 6.73
N TYR A 268 16.36 10.29 5.96
CA TYR A 268 16.28 8.91 6.41
C TYR A 268 17.06 7.98 5.50
N GLN A 269 17.59 6.91 6.09
CA GLN A 269 18.28 5.84 5.41
C GLN A 269 17.52 4.54 5.66
N LEU A 270 16.94 3.98 4.61
CA LEU A 270 16.12 2.77 4.70
C LEU A 270 16.90 1.60 4.10
N PRO A 271 17.38 0.63 4.91
CA PRO A 271 18.06 -0.55 4.38
C PRO A 271 17.11 -1.50 3.65
N LYS A 272 15.81 -1.40 3.91
CA LYS A 272 14.76 -2.07 3.15
C LYS A 272 13.53 -1.18 2.96
N LEU A 273 12.80 -1.39 1.88
CA LEU A 273 11.55 -0.71 1.56
C LEU A 273 10.66 -1.62 0.71
N ALA A 274 9.36 -1.74 1.04
CA ALA A 274 8.39 -2.30 0.10
C ALA A 274 7.71 -1.17 -0.65
N LEU A 275 7.68 -1.27 -1.98
CA LEU A 275 7.06 -0.28 -2.86
C LEU A 275 6.36 -0.99 -4.01
N GLY A 276 5.17 -0.51 -4.35
CA GLY A 276 4.40 -0.99 -5.49
C GLY A 276 3.78 0.15 -6.28
N ASN A 277 3.64 -0.08 -7.57
CA ASN A 277 3.01 0.81 -8.53
C ASN A 277 1.60 0.32 -8.88
N ARG A 278 0.60 1.05 -8.39
CA ARG A 278 -0.80 0.74 -8.63
C ARG A 278 -1.25 1.04 -10.04
N ALA A 279 -0.80 2.16 -10.58
CA ALA A 279 -1.22 2.65 -11.88
C ALA A 279 -0.32 3.81 -12.28
N ASN A 280 0.20 3.74 -13.51
CA ASN A 280 0.78 4.87 -14.19
C ASN A 280 -0.31 5.88 -14.62
N ALA A 281 -0.02 7.18 -14.64
CA ALA A 281 -0.95 8.18 -15.16
C ALA A 281 -1.21 7.99 -16.66
N GLU A 282 -2.47 8.10 -17.10
CA GLU A 282 -2.83 7.97 -18.52
C GLU A 282 -3.40 9.28 -19.08
N LEU A 283 -3.31 9.50 -20.39
CA LEU A 283 -3.71 10.78 -20.99
C LEU A 283 -5.22 11.01 -21.12
N GLN A 284 -5.99 9.94 -21.33
CA GLN A 284 -7.39 10.03 -21.78
C GLN A 284 -8.34 9.04 -21.09
N LYS A 285 -7.97 8.47 -19.94
CA LYS A 285 -8.91 7.66 -19.16
C LYS A 285 -9.61 8.52 -18.12
N TYR A 286 -10.94 8.48 -18.13
CA TYR A 286 -11.81 9.01 -17.07
C TYR A 286 -11.51 8.39 -15.68
N ASP A 287 -10.63 7.37 -15.60
CA ASP A 287 -10.21 6.66 -14.39
C ASP A 287 -8.92 7.19 -13.73
N ASN A 288 -8.31 8.28 -14.23
CA ASN A 288 -7.22 8.92 -13.49
C ASN A 288 -7.73 9.34 -12.11
N SER A 289 -7.03 8.95 -11.04
CA SER A 289 -7.26 9.56 -9.72
C SER A 289 -7.17 11.08 -9.85
N TRP A 290 -8.07 11.80 -9.19
CA TRP A 290 -8.08 13.28 -9.18
C TRP A 290 -6.70 13.88 -8.85
N GLN A 291 -5.88 13.13 -8.10
CA GLN A 291 -4.51 13.48 -7.75
C GLN A 291 -3.61 13.66 -8.99
N PHE A 292 -3.83 12.90 -10.08
CA PHE A 292 -3.07 13.11 -11.32
C PHE A 292 -3.47 14.42 -12.02
N SER A 293 -4.76 14.76 -11.98
CA SER A 293 -5.32 15.91 -12.71
C SER A 293 -4.99 17.26 -12.07
N ILE A 294 -4.71 17.31 -10.76
CA ILE A 294 -4.30 18.55 -10.07
C ILE A 294 -2.84 18.88 -10.33
N TRP A 295 -1.97 17.87 -10.39
CA TRP A 295 -0.52 18.09 -10.41
C TRP A 295 0.09 18.04 -11.81
N PHE A 296 -0.64 17.53 -12.82
CA PHE A 296 -0.10 17.36 -14.17
C PHE A 296 -1.05 17.86 -15.26
N SER A 297 -0.56 18.81 -16.07
CA SER A 297 -1.29 19.25 -17.26
C SER A 297 -1.34 18.12 -18.31
N LYS A 298 -2.38 18.10 -19.16
CA LYS A 298 -2.45 17.17 -20.31
C LYS A 298 -1.17 17.20 -21.16
N LYS A 299 -0.53 18.36 -21.31
CA LYS A 299 0.74 18.52 -22.05
C LYS A 299 1.92 17.82 -21.36
N ALA A 300 1.99 17.85 -20.03
CA ALA A 300 3.04 17.19 -19.25
C ALA A 300 2.89 15.65 -19.25
N ILE A 301 1.66 15.14 -19.29
CA ILE A 301 1.40 13.71 -19.47
C ILE A 301 1.68 13.28 -20.93
N ALA A 302 1.47 14.18 -21.90
CA ALA A 302 1.62 13.90 -23.33
C ALA A 302 3.06 13.95 -23.84
N SER A 303 3.94 14.69 -23.17
CA SER A 303 5.36 14.83 -23.57
C SER A 303 6.14 13.52 -23.54
N GLU A 304 5.59 12.48 -22.93
CA GLU A 304 6.15 11.12 -22.93
C GLU A 304 5.53 10.19 -24.00
N LEU A 305 4.44 10.58 -24.67
CA LEU A 305 3.89 9.85 -25.83
C LEU A 305 4.46 10.32 -27.17
N VAL A 306 5.15 11.46 -27.18
CA VAL A 306 5.92 11.87 -28.36
C VAL A 306 7.25 11.15 -28.28
N ALA A 307 7.29 9.96 -28.89
CA ALA A 307 8.52 9.27 -29.22
C ALA A 307 9.50 10.24 -29.89
N GLY A 308 10.79 10.03 -29.63
CA GLY A 308 11.85 10.81 -30.23
C GLY A 308 11.62 10.98 -31.74
N PHE A 309 11.70 12.23 -32.18
CA PHE A 309 12.13 12.47 -33.55
C PHE A 309 13.55 11.94 -33.65
N LEU A 310 13.68 10.83 -34.38
CA LEU A 310 14.90 10.44 -35.06
C LEU A 310 15.48 11.68 -35.74
N TYR A 311 16.70 12.04 -35.34
CA TYR A 311 17.67 12.69 -36.20
C TYR A 311 18.90 11.79 -36.24
#